data_AF-A0A8E1WEH3-F1
#
_entry.id   AF-A0A8E1WEH3-F1
#
_cell.length_a   1.000
_cell.length_b   1.000
_cell.length_c   1.000
_cell.angle_alpha   90.00
_cell.angle_beta   90.00
_cell.angle_gamma   90.00
#
_symmetry.space_group_name_H-M   'P 1'
#
loop_
_entity.id
_entity.type
_entity.pdbx_description
1 polymer ?
#
loop_
_entity_poly.entity_id
_entity_poly.type
_entity_poly.pdbx_seq_one_letter_code
_entity_poly.pdbx_strand_id
1 'polypeptide(L)'
;MTSAARALIWIKVKPAVSAQPWRQRELRKTMTAPDDTQTGWQDVAVRDAVAIMRHAHAAELALCDRLEEIADSLPNGLDRRNCLLTARALGPTMAKIHRFEERRIFPYFCVRLGNSAEADKTVERLKNEHLEDEGSAAELRDALRFAARHGVADNPEMLGFMLRGYFGAVRRHVAFERDHVIALLAPPGYIST
;
A
#
# COMPACT_ATOMS: atom_id res chain seq x y z
N MET A 1 26.71 -47.33 -41.35
CA MET A 1 26.05 -47.57 -42.66
C MET A 1 24.72 -48.22 -42.33
N THR A 2 23.52 -47.70 -42.62
CA THR A 2 23.04 -46.76 -43.65
C THR A 2 21.71 -46.16 -43.18
N SER A 3 21.54 -44.86 -43.42
CA SER A 3 20.30 -44.10 -43.23
C SER A 3 19.39 -44.24 -44.46
N ALA A 4 18.08 -44.33 -44.24
CA ALA A 4 17.03 -44.20 -45.25
C ALA A 4 15.73 -43.74 -44.57
N ALA A 5 14.82 -42.95 -45.11
CA ALA A 5 14.76 -41.97 -46.21
C ALA A 5 13.33 -41.37 -46.19
N ARG A 6 13.12 -40.27 -46.96
CA ARG A 6 11.84 -39.69 -47.50
C ARG A 6 11.23 -38.54 -46.69
N ALA A 7 10.79 -37.42 -47.26
CA ALA A 7 10.66 -36.99 -48.65
C ALA A 7 10.65 -35.44 -48.78
N LEU A 8 10.93 -35.00 -50.01
CA LEU A 8 11.03 -33.64 -50.57
C LEU A 8 9.74 -32.82 -50.47
N ILE A 9 9.85 -31.48 -50.51
CA ILE A 9 9.24 -30.59 -51.52
C ILE A 9 9.88 -29.20 -51.45
N TRP A 10 10.36 -28.74 -52.62
CA TRP A 10 10.85 -27.40 -52.93
C TRP A 10 9.69 -26.47 -53.29
N ILE A 11 9.62 -25.26 -52.71
CA ILE A 11 8.89 -24.13 -53.34
C ILE A 11 9.70 -22.82 -53.23
N LYS A 12 10.33 -22.52 -54.38
CA LYS A 12 10.56 -21.24 -55.07
C LYS A 12 10.22 -19.92 -54.35
N VAL A 13 11.26 -19.11 -54.14
CA VAL A 13 11.20 -17.68 -53.81
C VAL A 13 10.89 -16.86 -55.08
N LYS A 14 10.06 -15.82 -54.97
CA LYS A 14 9.97 -14.71 -55.95
C LYS A 14 10.31 -13.38 -55.26
N PRO A 15 11.13 -12.50 -55.88
CA PRO A 15 11.37 -11.15 -55.39
C PRO A 15 10.64 -10.05 -56.18
N ALA A 16 10.72 -8.86 -55.60
CA ALA A 16 10.62 -7.50 -56.15
C ALA A 16 9.24 -6.81 -56.21
N VAL A 17 9.17 -5.64 -55.55
CA VAL A 17 8.75 -4.30 -56.06
C VAL A 17 9.04 -3.31 -54.91
N SER A 18 10.14 -2.56 -55.01
CA SER A 18 10.26 -1.18 -55.50
C SER A 18 9.97 -0.11 -54.42
N ALA A 19 10.92 0.81 -54.30
CA ALA A 19 10.94 1.88 -53.32
C ALA A 19 9.92 2.97 -53.65
N GLN A 20 9.23 3.48 -52.62
CA GLN A 20 8.70 4.84 -52.63
C GLN A 20 8.98 5.56 -51.30
N PRO A 21 9.23 6.89 -51.35
CA PRO A 21 9.72 7.66 -50.22
C PRO A 21 8.56 8.04 -49.30
N TRP A 22 8.81 7.93 -47.99
CA TRP A 22 7.92 8.38 -46.93
C TRP A 22 7.55 9.86 -47.15
N ARG A 23 6.28 10.12 -47.47
CA ARG A 23 5.73 11.47 -47.48
C ARG A 23 5.60 11.95 -46.04
N GLN A 24 6.38 12.97 -45.70
CA GLN A 24 6.04 13.92 -44.64
C GLN A 24 4.74 14.64 -45.02
N ARG A 25 3.61 14.23 -44.45
CA ARG A 25 2.54 15.14 -43.99
C ARG A 25 1.41 14.36 -43.34
N GLU A 26 0.87 14.97 -42.29
CA GLU A 26 -0.49 14.78 -41.79
C GLU A 26 -0.76 13.57 -40.89
N LEU A 27 -0.09 13.55 -39.74
CA LEU A 27 -0.75 13.25 -38.48
C LEU A 27 -0.36 14.31 -37.43
N ARG A 28 -0.82 15.55 -37.62
CA ARG A 28 -1.18 16.39 -36.47
C ARG A 28 -2.39 15.71 -35.82
N LYS A 29 -2.14 14.67 -35.02
CA LYS A 29 -3.07 14.34 -33.95
C LYS A 29 -3.11 15.59 -33.09
N THR A 30 -4.27 16.21 -33.00
CA THR A 30 -4.55 17.22 -31.99
C THR A 30 -4.18 16.62 -30.64
N MET A 31 -3.01 16.99 -30.11
CA MET A 31 -2.82 17.04 -28.68
C MET A 31 -3.81 18.09 -28.19
N THR A 32 -5.04 17.68 -27.93
CA THR A 32 -5.89 18.41 -26.98
C THR A 32 -5.08 18.48 -25.71
N ALA A 33 -4.72 19.69 -25.28
CA ALA A 33 -4.17 19.90 -23.95
C ALA A 33 -5.11 19.19 -22.94
N PRO A 34 -4.57 18.55 -21.88
CA PRO A 34 -5.43 18.06 -20.81
C PRO A 34 -6.36 19.20 -20.39
N ASP A 35 -7.63 18.90 -20.21
CA ASP A 35 -8.62 19.88 -19.75
C ASP A 35 -8.15 20.40 -18.38
N ASP A 36 -7.66 21.65 -18.36
CA ASP A 36 -7.11 22.31 -17.18
C ASP A 36 -8.08 22.24 -15.98
N THR A 37 -9.39 22.17 -16.25
CA THR A 37 -10.40 22.01 -15.20
C THR A 37 -10.36 20.61 -14.57
N GLN A 38 -10.28 19.54 -15.38
CA GLN A 38 -10.22 18.16 -14.89
C GLN A 38 -8.93 17.87 -14.11
N THR A 39 -7.81 18.44 -14.54
CA THR A 39 -6.53 18.40 -13.80
C THR A 39 -6.66 19.09 -12.44
N GLY A 40 -7.30 20.27 -12.38
CA GLY A 40 -7.54 20.99 -11.14
C GLY A 40 -8.43 20.22 -10.14
N TRP A 41 -9.51 19.59 -10.60
CA TRP A 41 -10.39 18.77 -9.75
C TRP A 41 -9.67 17.54 -9.16
N GLN A 42 -8.81 16.90 -9.96
CA GLN A 42 -8.01 15.77 -9.49
C GLN A 42 -7.00 16.20 -8.43
N ASP A 43 -6.34 17.35 -8.60
CA ASP A 43 -5.38 17.87 -7.62
C ASP A 43 -6.05 18.28 -6.29
N VAL A 44 -7.28 18.80 -6.30
CA VAL A 44 -8.03 19.03 -5.06
C VAL A 44 -8.35 17.70 -4.36
N ALA A 45 -8.86 16.71 -5.09
CA ALA A 45 -9.20 15.41 -4.51
C ALA A 45 -7.98 14.66 -3.93
N VAL A 46 -6.82 14.76 -4.58
CA VAL A 46 -5.55 14.20 -4.08
C VAL A 46 -5.12 14.92 -2.80
N ARG A 47 -5.20 16.26 -2.75
CA ARG A 47 -4.89 17.03 -1.53
C ARG A 47 -5.75 16.63 -0.35
N ASP A 48 -7.07 16.53 -0.55
CA ASP A 48 -8.00 16.13 0.50
C ASP A 48 -7.71 14.70 0.98
N ALA A 49 -7.44 13.77 0.06
CA ALA A 49 -7.10 12.40 0.40
C ALA A 49 -5.79 12.32 1.20
N VAL A 50 -4.76 13.09 0.83
CA VAL A 50 -3.50 13.17 1.58
C VAL A 50 -3.72 13.75 2.98
N ALA A 51 -4.55 14.79 3.12
CA ALA A 51 -4.87 15.35 4.44
C ALA A 51 -5.55 14.32 5.34
N ILE A 52 -6.52 13.57 4.82
CA ILE A 52 -7.16 12.45 5.53
C ILE A 52 -6.13 11.40 5.92
N MET A 53 -5.22 11.05 5.00
CA MET A 53 -4.22 10.01 5.25
C MET A 53 -3.22 10.40 6.33
N ARG A 54 -2.80 11.67 6.39
CA ARG A 54 -1.95 12.18 7.48
C ARG A 54 -2.61 12.03 8.85
N HIS A 55 -3.92 12.25 8.94
CA HIS A 55 -4.67 12.00 10.17
C HIS A 55 -4.79 10.51 10.48
N ALA A 56 -4.96 9.66 9.46
CA ALA A 56 -4.99 8.21 9.62
C ALA A 56 -3.66 7.67 10.17
N HIS A 57 -2.52 8.06 9.59
CA HIS A 57 -1.19 7.70 10.10
C HIS A 57 -0.99 8.15 11.55
N ALA A 58 -1.48 9.33 11.93
CA ALA A 58 -1.39 9.78 13.31
C ALA A 58 -2.20 8.87 14.25
N ALA A 59 -3.35 8.34 13.81
CA ALA A 59 -4.15 7.40 14.58
C ALA A 59 -3.47 6.03 14.72
N GLU A 60 -2.80 5.53 13.68
CA GLU A 60 -2.03 4.28 13.74
C GLU A 60 -0.84 4.39 14.69
N LEU A 61 -0.10 5.50 14.62
CA LEU A 61 1.01 5.74 15.53
C LEU A 61 0.54 5.87 16.98
N ALA A 62 -0.56 6.57 17.23
CA ALA A 62 -1.15 6.64 18.57
C ALA A 62 -1.62 5.27 19.09
N LEU A 63 -2.07 4.38 18.20
CA LEU A 63 -2.39 3.00 18.56
C LEU A 63 -1.13 2.18 18.85
N CYS A 64 -0.07 2.36 18.07
CA CYS A 64 1.25 1.76 18.33
C CYS A 64 1.79 2.17 19.70
N ASP A 65 1.69 3.45 20.06
CA ASP A 65 2.15 3.96 21.35
C ASP A 65 1.39 3.29 22.51
N ARG A 66 0.08 3.10 22.39
CA ARG A 66 -0.70 2.35 23.40
C ARG A 66 -0.32 0.88 23.48
N LEU A 67 -0.02 0.24 22.36
CA LEU A 67 0.43 -1.15 22.35
C LEU A 67 1.80 -1.29 23.01
N GLU A 68 2.69 -0.33 22.78
CA GLU A 68 4.00 -0.24 23.44
C GLU A 68 3.87 -0.02 24.94
N GLU A 69 3.04 0.91 25.39
CA GLU A 69 2.73 1.11 26.81
C GLU A 69 2.25 -0.18 27.49
N ILE A 70 1.35 -0.92 26.84
CA ILE A 70 0.90 -2.23 27.35
C ILE A 70 2.07 -3.20 27.41
N ALA A 71 2.88 -3.28 26.35
CA ALA A 71 4.00 -4.21 26.26
C ALA A 71 5.09 -3.93 27.30
N ASP A 72 5.31 -2.67 27.67
CA ASP A 72 6.27 -2.22 28.69
C ASP A 72 5.74 -2.42 30.11
N SER A 73 4.42 -2.49 30.28
CA SER A 73 3.78 -2.73 31.58
C SER A 73 3.79 -4.21 32.01
N LEU A 74 4.08 -5.15 31.12
CA LEU A 74 4.07 -6.58 31.42
C LEU A 74 5.29 -7.00 32.28
N PRO A 75 5.14 -8.02 33.16
CA PRO A 75 3.92 -8.77 33.47
C PRO A 75 3.04 -8.11 34.55
N ASN A 76 3.61 -7.22 35.38
CA ASN A 76 3.04 -6.85 36.68
C ASN A 76 2.24 -5.54 36.69
N GLY A 77 2.26 -4.76 35.61
CA GLY A 77 1.66 -3.42 35.51
C GLY A 77 0.46 -3.34 34.57
N LEU A 78 -0.17 -4.47 34.24
CA LEU A 78 -1.22 -4.52 33.22
C LEU A 78 -2.43 -3.65 33.56
N ASP A 79 -2.66 -2.60 32.77
CA ASP A 79 -3.89 -1.82 32.81
C ASP A 79 -5.00 -2.51 31.99
N ARG A 80 -5.93 -3.14 32.71
CA ARG A 80 -7.08 -3.85 32.13
C ARG A 80 -7.95 -2.96 31.24
N ARG A 81 -8.12 -1.69 31.62
CA ARG A 81 -8.93 -0.74 30.84
C ARG A 81 -8.20 -0.39 29.55
N ASN A 82 -6.90 -0.12 29.61
CA ASN A 82 -6.10 0.15 28.42
C ASN A 82 -6.13 -1.05 27.46
N CYS A 83 -5.90 -2.28 27.94
CA CYS A 83 -5.99 -3.49 27.12
C CYS A 83 -7.35 -3.63 26.42
N LEU A 84 -8.46 -3.41 27.14
CA LEU A 84 -9.80 -3.55 26.56
C LEU A 84 -10.11 -2.47 25.51
N LEU A 85 -9.72 -1.21 25.77
CA LEU A 85 -9.94 -0.11 24.83
C LEU A 85 -9.08 -0.27 23.58
N THR A 86 -7.81 -0.63 23.74
CA THR A 86 -6.89 -0.90 22.64
C THR A 86 -7.37 -2.07 21.79
N ALA A 87 -7.81 -3.18 22.40
CA ALA A 87 -8.38 -4.31 21.66
C ALA A 87 -9.65 -3.94 20.87
N ARG A 88 -10.50 -3.05 21.40
CA ARG A 88 -11.72 -2.59 20.70
C ARG A 88 -11.38 -1.71 19.50
N ALA A 89 -10.34 -0.89 19.61
CA ALA A 89 -9.93 0.04 18.56
C ALA A 89 -9.14 -0.65 17.45
N LEU A 90 -8.28 -1.62 17.79
CA LEU A 90 -7.24 -2.16 16.91
C LEU A 90 -7.76 -2.61 15.54
N GLY A 91 -8.52 -3.72 15.48
CA GLY A 91 -9.00 -4.27 14.21
C GLY A 91 -9.81 -3.28 13.36
N PRO A 92 -10.88 -2.63 13.89
CA PRO A 92 -11.67 -1.67 13.12
C PRO A 92 -10.90 -0.46 12.61
N THR A 93 -9.88 0.00 13.35
CA THR A 93 -9.06 1.14 12.94
C THR A 93 -8.18 0.77 11.75
N MET A 94 -7.41 -0.32 11.87
CA MET A 94 -6.53 -0.79 10.79
C MET A 94 -7.32 -1.08 9.51
N ALA A 95 -8.38 -1.88 9.61
CA ALA A 95 -9.19 -2.22 8.44
C ALA A 95 -9.83 -1.01 7.77
N LYS A 96 -10.17 0.05 8.52
CA LYS A 96 -10.70 1.29 7.95
C LYS A 96 -9.62 2.04 7.15
N ILE A 97 -8.40 2.09 7.69
CA ILE A 97 -7.27 2.82 7.12
C ILE A 97 -6.74 2.11 5.87
N HIS A 98 -6.46 0.81 5.95
CA HIS A 98 -6.06 -0.02 4.81
C HIS A 98 -7.04 0.09 3.64
N ARG A 99 -8.34 -0.03 3.94
CA ARG A 99 -9.38 0.13 2.91
C ARG A 99 -9.43 1.53 2.32
N PHE A 100 -9.00 2.56 3.04
CA PHE A 100 -8.94 3.91 2.51
C PHE A 100 -7.74 4.06 1.56
N GLU A 101 -6.57 3.57 1.96
CA GLU A 101 -5.38 3.56 1.12
C GLU A 101 -5.63 2.83 -0.19
N GLU A 102 -6.15 1.60 -0.11
CA GLU A 102 -6.40 0.78 -1.29
C GLU A 102 -7.43 1.37 -2.24
N ARG A 103 -8.41 2.10 -1.72
CA ARG A 103 -9.49 2.70 -2.53
C ARG A 103 -9.16 4.10 -3.03
N ARG A 104 -8.23 4.81 -2.40
CA ARG A 104 -7.96 6.22 -2.70
C ARG A 104 -6.48 6.49 -2.95
N ILE A 105 -5.62 6.20 -1.97
CA ILE A 105 -4.20 6.55 -2.02
C ILE A 105 -3.46 5.75 -3.09
N PHE A 106 -3.57 4.42 -3.10
CA PHE A 106 -2.86 3.57 -4.06
C PHE A 106 -3.26 3.85 -5.52
N PRO A 107 -4.54 4.06 -5.87
CA PRO A 107 -4.91 4.53 -7.20
C PRO A 107 -4.22 5.84 -7.61
N TYR A 108 -4.18 6.86 -6.72
CA TYR A 108 -3.48 8.11 -7.02
C TYR A 108 -1.98 7.92 -7.17
N PHE A 109 -1.38 7.07 -6.33
CA PHE A 109 0.03 6.73 -6.39
C PHE A 109 0.41 6.07 -7.73
N CYS A 110 -0.37 5.08 -8.19
CA CYS A 110 -0.17 4.44 -9.49
C CYS A 110 -0.30 5.45 -10.63
N VAL A 111 -1.34 6.30 -10.63
CA VAL A 111 -1.54 7.32 -11.67
C VAL A 111 -0.36 8.30 -11.72
N ARG A 112 0.15 8.76 -10.56
CA ARG A 112 1.30 9.68 -10.49
C ARG A 112 2.59 9.06 -11.04
N LEU A 113 2.73 7.73 -10.96
CA LEU A 113 3.82 6.96 -11.56
C LEU A 113 3.50 6.43 -12.96
N GLY A 114 2.46 6.95 -13.62
CA GLY A 114 2.10 6.55 -14.99
C GLY A 114 1.61 5.11 -15.12
N ASN A 115 1.09 4.52 -14.04
CA ASN A 115 0.67 3.11 -13.94
C ASN A 115 1.79 2.14 -14.37
N SER A 116 3.01 2.41 -13.92
CA SER A 116 4.16 1.52 -14.13
C SER A 116 4.01 0.17 -13.43
N ALA A 117 4.64 -0.87 -13.97
CA ALA A 117 4.65 -2.20 -13.35
C ALA A 117 5.34 -2.20 -11.98
N GLU A 118 6.28 -1.29 -11.74
CA GLU A 118 6.95 -1.08 -10.45
C GLU A 118 6.00 -0.50 -9.40
N ALA A 119 5.11 0.42 -9.79
CA ALA A 119 4.07 0.94 -8.91
C ALA A 119 3.09 -0.16 -8.50
N ASP A 120 2.67 -0.99 -9.45
CA ASP A 120 1.77 -2.12 -9.19
C ASP A 120 2.40 -3.13 -8.23
N LYS A 121 3.67 -3.50 -8.44
CA LYS A 121 4.41 -4.37 -7.50
C LYS A 121 4.52 -3.78 -6.10
N THR A 122 4.71 -2.47 -6.00
CA THR A 122 4.78 -1.77 -4.71
C THR A 122 3.43 -1.86 -3.99
N VAL A 123 2.33 -1.56 -4.70
CA VAL A 123 0.97 -1.64 -4.16
C VAL A 123 0.59 -3.07 -3.79
N GLU A 124 0.97 -4.07 -4.59
CA GLU A 124 0.75 -5.48 -4.27
C GLU A 124 1.46 -5.88 -2.98
N ARG A 125 2.72 -5.45 -2.80
CA ARG A 125 3.46 -5.68 -1.55
C ARG A 125 2.77 -5.04 -0.35
N LEU A 126 2.37 -3.77 -0.45
CA LEU A 126 1.69 -3.06 0.65
C LEU A 126 0.36 -3.73 1.03
N LYS A 127 -0.42 -4.20 0.03
CA LYS A 127 -1.65 -4.96 0.31
C LYS A 127 -1.40 -6.30 1.00
N ASN A 128 -0.29 -6.96 0.69
CA ASN A 128 0.10 -8.17 1.41
C ASN A 128 0.52 -7.84 2.86
N GLU A 129 1.24 -6.75 3.08
CA GLU A 129 1.52 -6.24 4.43
C GLU A 129 0.22 -5.93 5.19
N HIS A 130 -0.79 -5.30 4.56
CA HIS A 130 -2.10 -5.06 5.18
C HIS A 130 -2.79 -6.35 5.62
N LEU A 131 -2.73 -7.41 4.81
CA LEU A 131 -3.32 -8.70 5.14
C LEU A 131 -2.65 -9.32 6.37
N GLU A 132 -1.32 -9.26 6.42
CA GLU A 132 -0.52 -9.75 7.56
C GLU A 132 -0.81 -8.94 8.84
N ASP A 133 -0.89 -7.62 8.72
CA ASP A 133 -1.19 -6.71 9.82
C ASP A 133 -2.62 -6.91 10.34
N GLU A 134 -3.62 -7.09 9.47
CA GLU A 134 -5.01 -7.36 9.91
C GLU A 134 -5.14 -8.73 10.60
N GLY A 135 -4.39 -9.75 10.13
CA GLY A 135 -4.30 -11.04 10.80
C GLY A 135 -3.70 -10.93 12.20
N SER A 136 -2.53 -10.29 12.30
CA SER A 136 -1.82 -10.06 13.56
C SER A 136 -2.67 -9.23 14.54
N ALA A 137 -3.37 -8.21 14.04
CA ALA A 137 -4.30 -7.39 14.82
C ALA A 137 -5.44 -8.20 15.44
N ALA A 138 -5.96 -9.20 14.72
CA ALA A 138 -7.01 -10.08 15.22
C ALA A 138 -6.53 -10.96 16.38
N GLU A 139 -5.34 -11.53 16.28
CA GLU A 139 -4.73 -12.33 17.34
C GLU A 139 -4.44 -11.47 18.59
N LEU A 140 -3.81 -10.30 18.39
CA LEU A 140 -3.50 -9.37 19.48
C LEU A 140 -4.76 -8.87 20.19
N ARG A 141 -5.83 -8.58 19.44
CA ARG A 141 -7.13 -8.21 20.02
C ARG A 141 -7.61 -9.28 20.99
N ASP A 142 -7.51 -10.56 20.63
CA ASP A 142 -8.05 -11.64 21.43
C ASP A 142 -7.17 -11.91 22.67
N ALA A 143 -5.84 -11.80 22.52
CA ALA A 143 -4.90 -11.84 23.64
C ALA A 143 -5.10 -10.68 24.63
N LEU A 144 -5.29 -9.45 24.14
CA LEU A 144 -5.56 -8.27 24.98
C LEU A 144 -6.91 -8.38 25.69
N ARG A 145 -7.94 -8.90 25.02
CA ARG A 145 -9.25 -9.16 25.64
C ARG A 145 -9.16 -10.22 26.72
N PHE A 146 -8.38 -11.28 26.49
CA PHE A 146 -8.09 -12.27 27.52
C PHE A 146 -7.43 -11.60 28.73
N ALA A 147 -6.33 -10.88 28.52
CA ALA A 147 -5.60 -10.23 29.60
C ALA A 147 -6.46 -9.23 30.40
N ALA A 148 -7.29 -8.45 29.71
CA ALA A 148 -8.24 -7.54 30.35
C ALA A 148 -9.30 -8.27 31.20
N ARG A 149 -9.80 -9.43 30.76
CA ARG A 149 -10.78 -10.21 31.52
C ARG A 149 -10.17 -10.83 32.77
N HIS A 150 -8.97 -11.40 32.65
CA HIS A 150 -8.33 -12.15 33.73
C HIS A 150 -7.44 -11.29 34.64
N GLY A 151 -7.10 -10.07 34.23
CA GLY A 151 -6.19 -9.19 34.96
C GLY A 151 -4.71 -9.55 34.79
N VAL A 152 -4.42 -10.56 33.97
CA VAL A 152 -3.07 -11.05 33.68
C VAL A 152 -3.05 -11.65 32.28
N ALA A 153 -1.94 -11.51 31.57
CA ALA A 153 -1.72 -12.21 30.30
C ALA A 153 -1.43 -13.69 30.54
N ASP A 154 -1.90 -14.57 29.66
CA ASP A 154 -1.67 -16.03 29.76
C ASP A 154 -0.16 -16.34 29.73
N ASN A 155 0.54 -15.74 28.76
CA ASN A 155 1.99 -15.71 28.69
C ASN A 155 2.44 -14.26 28.43
N PRO A 156 2.87 -13.53 29.48
CA PRO A 156 3.30 -12.14 29.36
C PRO A 156 4.49 -11.92 28.42
N GLU A 157 5.45 -12.85 28.38
CA GLU A 157 6.61 -12.75 27.49
C GLU A 157 6.19 -12.86 26.03
N MET A 158 5.36 -13.85 25.70
CA MET A 158 4.82 -14.03 24.35
C MET A 158 3.97 -12.84 23.92
N LEU A 159 3.07 -12.35 24.79
CA LEU A 159 2.27 -11.17 24.48
C LEU A 159 3.16 -9.95 24.24
N GLY A 160 4.19 -9.74 25.07
CA GLY A 160 5.16 -8.67 24.89
C GLY A 160 5.94 -8.75 23.59
N PHE A 161 6.28 -9.96 23.13
CA PHE A 161 6.92 -10.20 21.84
C PHE A 161 5.97 -9.88 20.68
N MET A 162 4.73 -10.38 20.70
CA MET A 162 3.74 -10.12 19.66
C MET A 162 3.43 -8.63 19.51
N LEU A 163 3.24 -7.92 20.63
CA LEU A 163 2.98 -6.48 20.62
C LEU A 163 4.13 -5.71 19.95
N ARG A 164 5.38 -6.00 20.34
CA ARG A 164 6.59 -5.35 19.79
C ARG A 164 6.81 -5.64 18.31
N GLY A 165 6.56 -6.87 17.89
CA GLY A 165 6.59 -7.24 16.48
C GLY A 165 5.58 -6.42 15.68
N TYR A 166 4.35 -6.35 16.17
CA TYR A 166 3.26 -5.67 15.49
C TYR A 166 3.44 -4.15 15.39
N PHE A 167 3.61 -3.43 16.51
CA PHE A 167 3.75 -1.98 16.45
C PHE A 167 5.03 -1.57 15.71
N GLY A 168 6.07 -2.39 15.75
CA GLY A 168 7.30 -2.18 14.98
C GLY A 168 7.06 -2.30 13.48
N ALA A 169 6.27 -3.28 13.04
CA ALA A 169 5.87 -3.44 11.64
C ALA A 169 5.04 -2.25 11.14
N VAL A 170 3.97 -1.90 11.86
CA VAL A 170 3.09 -0.78 11.51
C VAL A 170 3.85 0.55 11.44
N ARG A 171 4.76 0.83 12.40
CA ARG A 171 5.60 2.05 12.35
C ARG A 171 6.47 2.12 11.09
N ARG A 172 7.04 0.99 10.65
CA ARG A 172 7.83 0.93 9.40
C ARG A 172 6.96 1.08 8.16
N HIS A 173 5.77 0.49 8.18
CA HIS A 173 4.78 0.66 7.12
C HIS A 173 4.39 2.14 6.95
N VAL A 174 3.96 2.79 8.03
CA VAL A 174 3.63 4.23 8.05
C VAL A 174 4.81 5.09 7.60
N ALA A 175 6.04 4.77 8.02
CA ALA A 175 7.23 5.50 7.58
C ALA A 175 7.43 5.38 6.06
N PHE A 176 7.33 4.18 5.49
CA PHE A 176 7.42 3.97 4.05
C PHE A 176 6.36 4.77 3.30
N GLU A 177 5.12 4.73 3.75
CA GLU A 177 4.04 5.48 3.12
C GLU A 177 4.28 6.99 3.18
N ARG A 178 4.71 7.52 4.32
CA ARG A 178 5.02 8.95 4.46
C ARG A 178 6.15 9.39 3.53
N ASP A 179 7.24 8.62 3.51
CA ASP A 179 8.49 9.00 2.84
C ASP A 179 8.43 8.79 1.33
N HIS A 180 7.59 7.87 0.85
CA HIS A 180 7.53 7.51 -0.57
C HIS A 180 6.17 7.74 -1.21
N VAL A 181 5.08 7.28 -0.58
CA VAL A 181 3.73 7.35 -1.19
C VAL A 181 3.19 8.77 -1.05
N ILE A 182 3.11 9.29 0.17
CA ILE A 182 2.57 10.62 0.47
C ILE A 182 3.49 11.72 -0.03
N ALA A 183 4.81 11.57 0.10
CA ALA A 183 5.77 12.54 -0.44
C ALA A 183 5.60 12.74 -1.96
N LEU A 184 5.28 11.68 -2.71
CA LEU A 184 5.02 11.76 -4.15
C LEU A 184 3.67 12.41 -4.46
N LEU A 185 2.66 12.18 -3.63
CA LEU A 185 1.32 12.75 -3.82
C LEU A 185 1.23 14.22 -3.38
N ALA A 186 2.04 14.65 -2.42
CA ALA A 186 2.11 16.03 -1.94
C ALA A 186 3.58 16.48 -1.81
N PRO A 187 4.27 16.73 -2.94
CA PRO A 187 5.67 17.15 -2.94
C PRO A 187 5.84 18.52 -2.24
N PRO A 188 7.05 18.84 -1.75
CA PRO A 188 7.33 20.15 -1.15
C PRO A 188 6.93 21.29 -2.10
N GLY A 189 6.10 22.23 -1.62
CA GLY A 189 5.53 23.32 -2.43
C GLY A 189 4.12 23.06 -2.96
N TYR A 190 3.52 21.89 -2.71
CA TYR A 190 2.14 21.56 -3.10
C TYR A 190 1.05 22.27 -2.27
N ILE A 191 1.46 23.11 -1.29
CA ILE A 191 0.56 24.02 -0.58
C ILE A 191 0.72 25.41 -1.21
N SER A 192 -0.09 25.71 -2.22
CA SER A 192 -0.46 27.11 -2.51
C SER A 192 -1.72 27.41 -1.72
N THR A 193 -1.56 28.34 -0.76
CA THR A 193 -2.56 29.22 -0.10
C THR A 193 -3.99 28.73 -0.01
#